data_AF-R6Q123-F1
#
_entry.id   AF-R6Q123-F1
#
_cell.length_a   1.000
_cell.length_b   1.000
_cell.length_c   1.000
_cell.angle_alpha   90.00
_cell.angle_beta   90.00
_cell.angle_gamma   90.00
#
_symmetry.space_group_name_H-M   'P 1'
#
loop_
_entity.id
_entity.type
_entity.pdbx_description
1 polymer ?
#
loop_
_entity_poly.entity_id
_entity_poly.type
_entity_poly.pdbx_seq_one_letter_code
_entity_poly.pdbx_strand_id
1 'polypeptide(L)'
;MYKAYIETLQQRLDIADNIEDADVVLFLGAWSYQGFRLAQRSRKMGIPYIVCPLGDISERNCHNPGMKRSLQTLIYQKTMCKSAELIIATTPLEKEYLTALGWNSHISLIRYFGYSQLTSQSAMTEDWQGADAITFTNYEKRKAEAIAAKTDEPIIAQIMQIKSRMPHRNIPQKYINDLHTLLYADNYDEDAIHAELAKLKLDMYAAAVFDAMTEKTGLTEGFMPLPARKGRKSRQILKYIK
;
A
#
# COMPACT_ATOMS: atom_id res chain seq x y z
N MET A 1 10.17 -13.68 -23.67
CA MET A 1 10.88 -14.51 -22.66
C MET A 1 10.12 -14.58 -21.33
N TYR A 2 9.50 -13.48 -20.86
CA TYR A 2 8.78 -13.47 -19.57
C TYR A 2 7.37 -14.07 -19.57
N LYS A 3 6.87 -14.57 -20.70
CA LYS A 3 5.45 -14.94 -20.87
C LYS A 3 5.05 -16.08 -19.92
N ALA A 4 5.84 -17.15 -19.87
CA ALA A 4 5.57 -18.30 -18.98
C ALA A 4 5.62 -17.93 -17.49
N TYR A 5 6.47 -16.96 -17.13
CA TYR A 5 6.53 -16.44 -15.76
C TYR A 5 5.27 -15.66 -15.40
N ILE A 6 4.85 -14.76 -16.28
CA ILE A 6 3.62 -13.97 -16.13
C ILE A 6 2.41 -14.92 -16.07
N GLU A 7 2.29 -15.86 -17.00
CA GLU A 7 1.18 -16.83 -17.05
C GLU A 7 1.11 -17.66 -15.75
N THR A 8 2.25 -18.07 -15.20
CA THR A 8 2.31 -18.78 -13.91
C THR A 8 1.79 -17.94 -12.76
N LEU A 9 2.22 -16.67 -12.67
CA LEU A 9 1.76 -15.76 -11.63
C LEU A 9 0.28 -15.43 -11.77
N GLN A 10 -0.20 -15.22 -13.01
CA GLN A 10 -1.60 -14.93 -13.31
C GLN A 10 -2.55 -16.08 -12.96
N GLN A 11 -2.09 -17.33 -13.00
CA GLN A 11 -2.91 -18.49 -12.61
C GLN A 11 -3.08 -18.64 -11.08
N ARG A 12 -2.27 -17.92 -10.30
CA ARG A 12 -2.11 -18.16 -8.86
C ARG A 12 -2.38 -16.93 -7.99
N LEU A 13 -2.15 -15.74 -8.53
CA LEU A 13 -2.46 -14.48 -7.88
C LEU A 13 -3.81 -13.97 -8.38
N ASP A 14 -4.65 -13.52 -7.45
CA ASP A 14 -5.89 -12.84 -7.81
C ASP A 14 -5.56 -11.48 -8.44
N ILE A 15 -5.92 -11.31 -9.71
CA ILE A 15 -5.63 -10.08 -10.45
C ILE A 15 -6.80 -9.12 -10.27
N ALA A 16 -6.57 -8.03 -9.54
CA ALA A 16 -7.52 -6.95 -9.44
C ALA A 16 -7.66 -6.19 -10.77
N ASP A 17 -8.89 -5.96 -11.22
CA ASP A 17 -9.18 -5.14 -12.41
C ASP A 17 -8.79 -3.66 -12.22
N ASN A 18 -8.95 -3.17 -10.99
CA ASN A 18 -8.59 -1.82 -10.60
C ASN A 18 -7.54 -1.81 -9.50
N ILE A 19 -6.67 -0.80 -9.53
CA ILE A 19 -5.66 -0.60 -8.49
C ILE A 19 -6.26 -0.38 -7.10
N GLU A 20 -7.48 0.17 -6.99
CA GLU A 20 -8.18 0.36 -5.72
C GLU A 20 -8.71 -0.93 -5.07
N ASP A 21 -8.67 -2.03 -5.80
CA ASP A 21 -9.04 -3.36 -5.30
C ASP A 21 -7.80 -4.22 -5.04
N ALA A 22 -6.60 -3.70 -5.30
CA ALA A 22 -5.34 -4.41 -5.08
C ALA A 22 -4.80 -4.19 -3.65
N ASP A 23 -4.34 -5.28 -3.04
CA ASP A 23 -3.60 -5.25 -1.78
C ASP A 23 -2.14 -4.89 -1.98
N VAL A 24 -1.53 -5.42 -3.04
CA VAL A 24 -0.14 -5.17 -3.45
C VAL A 24 -0.09 -4.99 -4.96
N VAL A 25 0.72 -4.04 -5.45
CA VAL A 25 0.98 -3.89 -6.89
C VAL A 25 2.30 -4.56 -7.26
N LEU A 26 2.28 -5.48 -8.22
CA LEU A 26 3.47 -6.13 -8.73
C LEU A 26 3.94 -5.50 -10.05
N PHE A 27 5.18 -5.03 -10.08
CA PHE A 27 5.85 -4.57 -11.29
C PHE A 27 6.84 -5.62 -11.79
N LEU A 28 6.63 -6.10 -13.01
CA LEU A 28 7.53 -7.03 -13.69
C LEU A 28 8.36 -6.28 -14.75
N GLY A 29 9.67 -6.48 -14.71
CA GLY A 29 10.64 -5.80 -15.55
C GLY A 29 11.03 -4.41 -15.02
N ALA A 30 11.81 -3.69 -15.82
CA ALA A 30 12.25 -2.33 -15.51
C ALA A 30 12.10 -1.39 -16.71
N TRP A 31 12.52 -0.14 -16.53
CA TRP A 31 12.62 0.86 -17.58
C TRP A 31 11.29 1.31 -18.22
N SER A 32 10.19 1.23 -17.47
CA SER A 32 8.88 1.73 -17.87
C SER A 32 8.52 3.00 -17.11
N TYR A 33 8.44 4.13 -17.82
CA TYR A 33 7.95 5.39 -17.24
C TYR A 33 6.47 5.29 -16.83
N GLN A 34 5.67 4.54 -17.59
CA GLN A 34 4.28 4.26 -17.23
C GLN A 34 4.21 3.45 -15.93
N GLY A 35 5.07 2.43 -15.79
CA GLY A 35 5.23 1.66 -14.56
C GLY A 35 5.59 2.55 -13.37
N PHE A 36 6.55 3.46 -13.54
CA PHE A 36 6.88 4.43 -12.50
C PHE A 36 5.71 5.33 -12.10
N ARG A 37 4.96 5.88 -13.07
CA ARG A 37 3.78 6.70 -12.77
C ARG A 37 2.72 5.91 -12.00
N LEU A 38 2.55 4.64 -12.33
CA LEU A 38 1.65 3.74 -11.61
C LEU A 38 2.17 3.44 -10.20
N ALA A 39 3.47 3.23 -10.02
CA ALA A 39 4.10 3.04 -8.71
C ALA A 39 3.94 4.28 -7.81
N GLN A 40 4.10 5.47 -8.36
CA GLN A 40 3.83 6.72 -7.65
C GLN A 40 2.35 6.84 -7.25
N ARG A 41 1.43 6.41 -8.13
CA ARG A 41 0.00 6.40 -7.83
C ARG A 41 -0.32 5.39 -6.73
N SER A 42 0.17 4.16 -6.83
CA SER A 42 0.05 3.09 -5.83
C SER A 42 0.47 3.59 -4.45
N ARG A 43 1.67 4.20 -4.35
CA ARG A 43 2.17 4.79 -3.10
C ARG A 43 1.29 5.92 -2.58
N LYS A 44 0.81 6.83 -3.46
CA LYS A 44 -0.13 7.89 -3.06
C LYS A 44 -1.45 7.33 -2.56
N MET A 45 -1.89 6.19 -3.11
CA MET A 45 -3.08 5.46 -2.68
C MET A 45 -2.85 4.68 -1.37
N GLY A 46 -1.61 4.62 -0.87
CA GLY A 46 -1.25 3.86 0.31
C GLY A 46 -1.22 2.35 0.07
N ILE A 47 -0.97 1.94 -1.18
CA ILE A 47 -0.81 0.53 -1.59
C ILE A 47 0.69 0.24 -1.72
N PRO A 48 1.22 -0.79 -1.05
CA PRO A 48 2.60 -1.21 -1.24
C PRO A 48 2.79 -1.83 -2.63
N TYR A 49 4.03 -1.81 -3.12
CA TYR A 49 4.35 -2.44 -4.38
C TYR A 49 5.69 -3.14 -4.36
N ILE A 50 5.77 -4.19 -5.18
CA ILE A 50 6.92 -5.05 -5.35
C ILE A 50 7.49 -4.81 -6.74
N VAL A 51 8.81 -4.77 -6.86
CA VAL A 51 9.50 -4.65 -8.15
C VAL A 51 10.32 -5.92 -8.40
N CYS A 52 10.04 -6.60 -9.50
CA CYS A 52 10.81 -7.75 -9.97
C CYS A 52 11.47 -7.39 -11.31
N PRO A 53 12.76 -6.99 -11.33
CA PRO A 53 13.41 -6.49 -12.53
C PRO A 53 13.66 -7.54 -13.61
N LEU A 54 13.66 -8.83 -13.27
CA LEU A 54 13.91 -9.94 -14.22
C LEU A 54 15.23 -9.82 -14.99
N GLY A 55 16.28 -9.27 -14.36
CA GLY A 55 17.59 -9.04 -14.98
C GLY A 55 17.70 -7.75 -15.79
N ASP A 56 16.61 -6.97 -15.92
CA ASP A 56 16.64 -5.69 -16.63
C ASP A 56 17.53 -4.64 -15.93
N ILE A 57 17.70 -4.75 -14.60
CA ILE A 57 18.61 -3.92 -13.80
C ILE A 57 19.88 -4.74 -13.52
N SER A 58 20.58 -5.11 -14.58
CA SER A 58 21.92 -5.69 -14.51
C SER A 58 22.95 -4.66 -14.95
N GLU A 59 24.21 -4.85 -14.56
CA GLU A 59 25.32 -3.96 -14.94
C GLU A 59 25.32 -3.65 -16.44
N ARG A 60 25.19 -4.69 -17.27
CA ARG A 60 25.15 -4.54 -18.73
C ARG A 60 23.94 -3.71 -19.20
N ASN A 61 22.75 -3.97 -18.65
CA ASN A 61 21.51 -3.34 -19.11
C ASN A 61 21.36 -1.90 -18.60
N CYS A 62 21.97 -1.56 -17.47
CA CYS A 62 22.06 -0.18 -16.98
C CYS A 62 22.98 0.71 -17.84
N HIS A 63 23.94 0.11 -18.55
CA HIS A 63 24.89 0.83 -19.42
C HIS A 63 24.58 0.69 -20.92
N ASN A 64 23.52 -0.03 -21.30
CA ASN A 64 23.17 -0.26 -22.71
C ASN A 64 21.65 -0.08 -22.98
N PRO A 65 21.25 0.87 -23.84
CA PRO A 65 22.04 1.96 -24.42
C PRO A 65 22.38 3.05 -23.38
N GLY A 66 23.68 3.33 -23.18
CA GLY A 66 24.22 4.07 -22.04
C GLY A 66 23.50 5.36 -21.66
N MET A 67 23.59 6.40 -22.49
CA MET A 67 23.02 7.71 -22.15
C MET A 67 21.51 7.65 -21.81
N LYS A 68 20.74 6.88 -22.58
CA LYS A 68 19.31 6.70 -22.31
C LYS A 68 19.07 6.01 -20.97
N ARG A 69 19.82 4.96 -20.65
CA ARG A 69 19.66 4.19 -19.41
C ARG A 69 20.11 4.98 -18.18
N SER A 70 21.18 5.76 -18.28
CA SER A 70 21.61 6.68 -17.22
C SER A 70 20.52 7.71 -16.92
N LEU A 71 19.92 8.32 -17.95
CA LEU A 71 18.81 9.26 -17.78
C LEU A 71 17.59 8.58 -17.15
N GLN A 72 17.17 7.41 -17.65
CA GLN A 72 16.04 6.67 -17.08
C GLN A 72 16.29 6.26 -15.61
N THR A 73 17.53 5.91 -15.28
CA THR A 73 17.96 5.59 -13.92
C THR A 73 17.76 6.77 -12.99
N LEU A 74 18.25 7.94 -13.41
CA LEU A 74 18.17 9.19 -12.66
C LEU A 74 16.71 9.66 -12.52
N ILE A 75 15.94 9.62 -13.61
CA ILE A 75 14.60 10.22 -13.67
C ILE A 75 13.59 9.39 -12.85
N TYR A 76 13.61 8.06 -13.00
CA TYR A 76 12.55 7.25 -12.38
C TYR A 76 12.98 5.90 -11.82
N GLN A 77 13.90 5.15 -12.45
CA GLN A 77 14.13 3.75 -12.06
C GLN A 77 14.69 3.64 -10.64
N LYS A 78 15.69 4.47 -10.29
CA LYS A 78 16.26 4.48 -8.93
C LYS A 78 15.20 4.85 -7.90
N THR A 79 14.38 5.85 -8.18
CA THR A 79 13.31 6.31 -7.27
C THR A 79 12.22 5.24 -7.09
N MET A 80 11.86 4.54 -8.16
CA MET A 80 10.91 3.43 -8.14
C MET A 80 11.42 2.29 -7.26
N CYS A 81 12.64 1.82 -7.51
CA CYS A 81 13.25 0.74 -6.72
C CYS A 81 13.44 1.15 -5.25
N LYS A 82 13.90 2.38 -5.00
CA LYS A 82 14.11 2.90 -3.63
C LYS A 82 12.81 2.98 -2.82
N SER A 83 11.69 3.22 -3.48
CA SER A 83 10.39 3.38 -2.82
C SER A 83 9.55 2.10 -2.81
N ALA A 84 10.04 1.02 -3.40
CA ALA A 84 9.38 -0.28 -3.38
C ALA A 84 9.40 -0.86 -1.97
N GLU A 85 8.37 -1.63 -1.63
CA GLU A 85 8.34 -2.35 -0.36
C GLU A 85 9.33 -3.51 -0.37
N LEU A 86 9.39 -4.20 -1.52
CA LEU A 86 10.27 -5.33 -1.74
C LEU A 86 10.78 -5.30 -3.18
N ILE A 87 12.06 -5.61 -3.35
CA ILE A 87 12.62 -5.96 -4.65
C ILE A 87 12.86 -7.47 -4.69
N ILE A 88 12.38 -8.11 -5.75
CA ILE A 88 12.60 -9.54 -5.97
C ILE A 88 13.62 -9.73 -7.07
N ALA A 89 14.73 -10.34 -6.70
CA ALA A 89 15.74 -10.83 -7.63
C ALA A 89 15.40 -12.26 -8.03
N THR A 90 15.61 -12.59 -9.30
CA THR A 90 15.36 -13.92 -9.86
C THR A 90 16.58 -14.82 -9.90
N THR A 91 17.78 -14.24 -9.76
CA THR A 91 19.05 -14.97 -9.72
C THR A 91 19.93 -14.44 -8.58
N PRO A 92 20.83 -15.27 -8.02
CA PRO A 92 21.79 -14.82 -7.01
C PRO A 92 22.64 -13.63 -7.49
N LEU A 93 23.11 -13.68 -8.74
CA LEU A 93 23.89 -12.60 -9.35
C LEU A 93 23.09 -11.28 -9.41
N GLU A 94 21.81 -11.34 -9.78
CA GLU A 94 20.93 -10.17 -9.75
C GLU A 94 20.76 -9.64 -8.33
N LYS A 95 20.61 -10.52 -7.32
CA LYS A 95 20.50 -10.11 -5.92
C LYS A 95 21.76 -9.40 -5.44
N GLU A 96 22.94 -9.96 -5.73
CA GLU A 96 24.23 -9.36 -5.37
C GLU A 96 24.37 -7.97 -6.00
N TYR A 97 24.05 -7.84 -7.28
CA TYR A 97 24.14 -6.56 -7.97
C TYR A 97 23.14 -5.53 -7.44
N LEU A 98 21.88 -5.89 -7.21
CA LEU A 98 20.87 -5.00 -6.62
C LEU A 98 21.25 -4.56 -5.20
N THR A 99 21.88 -5.45 -4.43
CA THR A 99 22.41 -5.14 -3.09
C THR A 99 23.56 -4.15 -3.18
N ALA A 100 24.50 -4.37 -4.11
CA ALA A 100 25.63 -3.47 -4.35
C ALA A 100 25.19 -2.07 -4.83
N LEU A 101 24.10 -1.98 -5.60
CA LEU A 101 23.51 -0.70 -6.00
C LEU A 101 22.99 0.12 -4.81
N GLY A 102 22.59 -0.53 -3.71
CA GLY A 102 22.12 0.14 -2.49
C GLY A 102 20.86 0.98 -2.68
N TRP A 103 20.05 0.70 -3.70
CA TRP A 103 18.82 1.48 -3.95
C TRP A 103 17.73 1.15 -2.93
N ASN A 104 17.65 -0.10 -2.48
CA ASN A 104 16.70 -0.57 -1.47
C ASN A 104 17.38 -1.63 -0.58
N SER A 105 17.02 -1.66 0.70
CA SER A 105 17.51 -2.66 1.67
C SER A 105 16.70 -3.97 1.65
N HIS A 106 15.45 -3.93 1.21
CA HIS A 106 14.55 -5.09 1.20
C HIS A 106 14.65 -5.80 -0.15
N ILE A 107 15.51 -6.81 -0.21
CA ILE A 107 15.75 -7.60 -1.43
C ILE A 107 15.64 -9.09 -1.11
N SER A 108 14.67 -9.76 -1.75
CA SER A 108 14.47 -11.21 -1.65
C SER A 108 14.88 -11.91 -2.94
N LEU A 109 15.35 -13.15 -2.81
CA LEU A 109 15.64 -14.02 -3.95
C LEU A 109 14.46 -14.96 -4.15
N ILE A 110 13.80 -14.89 -5.30
CA ILE A 110 12.81 -15.90 -5.72
C ILE A 110 13.26 -16.42 -7.07
N ARG A 111 13.74 -17.65 -7.12
CA ARG A 111 14.36 -18.20 -8.33
C ARG A 111 13.32 -18.36 -9.44
N TYR A 112 13.66 -17.93 -10.65
CA TYR A 112 12.81 -18.20 -11.80
C TYR A 112 13.01 -19.64 -12.31
N PHE A 113 11.95 -20.43 -12.33
CA PHE A 113 11.96 -21.82 -12.83
C PHE A 113 12.42 -21.92 -14.29
N GLY A 114 12.17 -20.90 -15.11
CA GLY A 114 12.57 -20.89 -16.51
C GLY A 114 14.06 -20.67 -16.77
N TYR A 115 14.81 -20.17 -15.78
CA TYR A 115 16.28 -19.97 -15.89
C TYR A 115 17.09 -21.03 -15.16
N SER A 116 16.46 -21.80 -14.28
CA SER A 116 17.15 -22.61 -13.31
C SER A 116 16.40 -23.92 -13.09
N GLN A 117 17.08 -25.04 -13.35
CA GLN A 117 16.60 -26.37 -12.95
C GLN A 117 16.58 -26.56 -11.42
N LEU A 118 17.13 -25.61 -10.66
CA LEU A 118 17.21 -25.65 -9.19
C LEU A 118 15.89 -25.28 -8.49
N THR A 119 14.84 -24.94 -9.24
CA THR A 119 13.52 -24.66 -8.66
C THR A 119 12.42 -25.18 -9.55
N SER A 120 11.32 -25.61 -8.94
CA SER A 120 10.10 -25.99 -9.65
C SER A 120 9.16 -24.79 -9.77
N GLN A 121 8.18 -24.90 -10.67
CA GLN A 121 7.11 -23.90 -10.78
C GLN A 121 6.32 -23.76 -9.47
N SER A 122 6.08 -24.86 -8.75
CA SER A 122 5.36 -24.86 -7.46
C SER A 122 6.15 -24.14 -6.38
N ALA A 123 7.44 -24.46 -6.20
CA ALA A 123 8.29 -23.84 -5.19
C ALA A 123 8.41 -22.33 -5.40
N MET A 124 8.63 -21.89 -6.64
CA MET A 124 8.66 -20.46 -6.98
C MET A 124 7.33 -19.76 -6.62
N THR A 125 6.20 -20.43 -6.84
CA THR A 125 4.88 -19.85 -6.55
C THR A 125 4.66 -19.71 -5.05
N GLU A 126 5.04 -20.71 -4.26
CA GLU A 126 4.98 -20.68 -2.79
C GLU A 126 5.84 -19.52 -2.23
N ASP A 127 7.05 -19.35 -2.75
CA ASP A 127 7.92 -18.23 -2.39
C ASP A 127 7.26 -16.87 -2.69
N TRP A 128 6.56 -16.75 -3.83
CA TRP A 128 5.83 -15.55 -4.21
C TRP A 128 4.66 -15.24 -3.29
N GLN A 129 3.88 -16.25 -2.90
CA GLN A 129 2.78 -16.10 -1.95
C GLN A 129 3.29 -15.65 -0.58
N GLY A 130 4.40 -16.25 -0.13
CA GLY A 130 5.07 -15.83 1.10
C GLY A 130 5.54 -14.37 1.02
N ALA A 131 6.19 -13.99 -0.08
CA ALA A 131 6.67 -12.63 -0.27
C ALA A 131 5.54 -11.59 -0.30
N ASP A 132 4.44 -11.89 -0.97
CA ASP A 132 3.27 -11.01 -1.06
C ASP A 132 2.60 -10.81 0.31
N ALA A 133 2.30 -11.91 1.01
CA ALA A 133 1.67 -11.86 2.34
C ALA A 133 2.55 -11.12 3.36
N ILE A 134 3.87 -11.35 3.36
CA ILE A 134 4.81 -10.67 4.25
C ILE A 134 4.90 -9.18 3.91
N THR A 135 4.96 -8.83 2.62
CA THR A 135 5.01 -7.44 2.14
C THR A 135 3.79 -6.66 2.63
N PHE A 136 2.59 -7.21 2.40
CA PHE A 136 1.35 -6.59 2.85
C PHE A 136 1.28 -6.45 4.38
N THR A 137 1.57 -7.53 5.10
CA THR A 137 1.51 -7.56 6.57
C THR A 137 2.47 -6.55 7.20
N ASN A 138 3.73 -6.50 6.72
CA ASN A 138 4.72 -5.55 7.22
C ASN A 138 4.31 -4.10 6.92
N TYR A 139 3.73 -3.86 5.75
CA TYR A 139 3.26 -2.53 5.39
C TYR A 139 2.11 -2.06 6.31
N GLU A 140 1.09 -2.89 6.52
CA GLU A 140 -0.03 -2.56 7.42
C GLU A 140 0.44 -2.44 8.87
N LYS A 141 1.39 -3.28 9.32
CA LYS A 141 1.98 -3.17 10.66
C LYS A 141 2.65 -1.81 10.89
N ARG A 142 3.54 -1.37 9.99
CA ARG A 142 4.21 -0.06 10.14
C ARG A 142 3.23 1.10 10.06
N LYS A 143 2.16 0.96 9.27
CA LYS A 143 1.10 1.94 9.19
C LYS A 143 0.32 2.05 10.50
N ALA A 144 0.02 0.91 11.13
CA ALA A 144 -0.59 0.87 12.47
C ALA A 144 0.33 1.47 13.53
N GLU A 145 1.61 1.11 13.53
CA GLU A 145 2.63 1.70 14.43
C GLU A 145 2.75 3.21 14.26
N ALA A 146 2.68 3.73 13.02
CA ALA A 146 2.70 5.17 12.75
C ALA A 146 1.43 5.92 13.21
N ILE A 147 0.31 5.21 13.37
CA ILE A 147 -0.92 5.77 13.97
C ILE A 147 -0.80 5.75 15.48
N ALA A 148 -0.40 4.60 16.07
CA ALA A 148 -0.20 4.45 17.51
C ALA A 148 0.84 5.44 18.07
N ALA A 149 1.89 5.75 17.29
CA ALA A 149 2.88 6.76 17.69
C ALA A 149 2.33 8.20 17.79
N LYS A 150 1.10 8.45 17.34
CA LYS A 150 0.49 9.79 17.35
C LYS A 150 -0.62 9.96 18.38
N THR A 151 -1.28 8.87 18.76
CA THR A 151 -2.42 8.88 19.66
C THR A 151 -2.57 7.50 20.28
N ASP A 152 -2.83 7.47 21.58
CA ASP A 152 -3.24 6.27 22.31
C ASP A 152 -4.78 6.13 22.35
N GLU A 153 -5.50 7.16 21.90
CA GLU A 153 -6.97 7.19 21.92
C GLU A 153 -7.57 6.35 20.78
N PRO A 154 -8.38 5.32 21.08
CA PRO A 154 -8.85 4.37 20.08
C PRO A 154 -9.78 5.00 19.04
N ILE A 155 -10.62 5.96 19.44
CA ILE A 155 -11.51 6.69 18.52
C ILE A 155 -10.69 7.49 17.50
N ILE A 156 -9.65 8.18 17.96
CA ILE A 156 -8.79 9.00 17.11
C ILE A 156 -7.95 8.11 16.21
N ALA A 157 -7.37 7.03 16.74
CA ALA A 157 -6.64 6.03 15.96
C ALA A 157 -7.52 5.46 14.83
N GLN A 158 -8.79 5.16 15.12
CA GLN A 158 -9.73 4.65 14.12
C GLN A 158 -10.08 5.70 13.05
N ILE A 159 -10.30 6.96 13.43
CA ILE A 159 -10.47 8.07 12.48
C ILE A 159 -9.24 8.23 11.58
N MET A 160 -8.04 8.10 12.14
CA MET A 160 -6.79 8.13 11.39
C MET A 160 -6.66 6.93 10.44
N GLN A 161 -7.12 5.76 10.86
CA GLN A 161 -7.14 4.56 10.02
C GLN A 161 -8.09 4.74 8.83
N ILE A 162 -9.30 5.27 9.04
CA ILE A 162 -10.23 5.64 7.95
C ILE A 162 -9.59 6.68 7.02
N LYS A 163 -8.96 7.72 7.58
CA LYS A 163 -8.23 8.74 6.81
C LYS A 163 -7.14 8.14 5.94
N SER A 164 -6.42 7.16 6.45
CA SER A 164 -5.33 6.50 5.74
C SER A 164 -5.81 5.68 4.53
N ARG A 165 -7.08 5.24 4.51
CA ARG A 165 -7.71 4.52 3.38
C ARG A 165 -8.38 5.44 2.37
N MET A 166 -8.54 6.74 2.66
CA MET A 166 -9.09 7.71 1.69
C MET A 166 -8.37 7.72 0.34
N PRO A 167 -7.03 7.65 0.28
CA PRO A 167 -6.34 7.62 -1.00
C PRO A 167 -6.55 6.30 -1.76
N HIS A 168 -6.77 5.20 -1.05
CA HIS A 168 -7.05 3.87 -1.59
C HIS A 168 -8.42 3.83 -2.29
N ARG A 169 -9.35 4.69 -1.88
CA ARG A 169 -10.75 4.79 -2.39
C ARG A 169 -11.62 3.57 -2.09
N ASN A 170 -11.14 2.73 -1.18
CA ASN A 170 -11.82 1.56 -0.68
C ASN A 170 -11.63 1.54 0.85
N ILE A 171 -12.63 2.05 1.54
CA ILE A 171 -12.72 2.08 3.00
C ILE A 171 -13.56 0.87 3.39
N PRO A 172 -12.99 -0.14 4.08
CA PRO A 172 -13.76 -1.29 4.50
C PRO A 172 -14.88 -0.89 5.45
N GLN A 173 -16.11 -1.39 5.26
CA GLN A 173 -17.23 -1.21 6.18
C GLN A 173 -16.86 -1.57 7.63
N LYS A 174 -15.98 -2.55 7.82
CA LYS A 174 -15.44 -2.92 9.13
C LYS A 174 -14.89 -1.71 9.89
N TYR A 175 -14.17 -0.80 9.23
CA TYR A 175 -13.57 0.35 9.91
C TYR A 175 -14.63 1.32 10.45
N ILE A 176 -15.76 1.41 9.75
CA ILE A 176 -16.90 2.23 10.17
C ILE A 176 -17.61 1.57 11.34
N ASN A 177 -17.79 0.25 11.30
CA ASN A 177 -18.41 -0.51 12.38
C ASN A 177 -17.55 -0.47 13.65
N ASP A 178 -16.23 -0.60 13.53
CA ASP A 178 -15.30 -0.51 14.65
C ASP A 178 -15.39 0.89 15.31
N LEU A 179 -15.44 1.96 14.50
CA LEU A 179 -15.63 3.32 15.02
C LEU A 179 -16.99 3.49 15.69
N HIS A 180 -18.05 2.93 15.11
CA HIS A 180 -19.40 2.94 15.69
C HIS A 180 -19.40 2.27 17.06
N THR A 181 -18.80 1.08 17.20
CA THR A 181 -18.69 0.40 18.49
C THR A 181 -17.92 1.22 19.52
N LEU A 182 -16.84 1.89 19.12
CA LEU A 182 -16.08 2.76 20.02
C LEU A 182 -16.89 3.98 20.49
N LEU A 183 -17.69 4.58 19.61
CA LEU A 183 -18.54 5.73 19.94
C LEU A 183 -19.77 5.34 20.78
N TYR A 184 -20.19 4.08 20.75
CA TYR A 184 -21.24 3.56 21.62
C TYR A 184 -20.73 3.11 23.00
N ALA A 185 -19.42 3.18 23.25
CA ALA A 185 -18.90 2.91 24.59
C ALA A 185 -19.25 4.09 25.51
N ASP A 186 -19.94 3.82 26.62
CA ASP A 186 -20.56 4.84 27.49
C ASP A 186 -19.57 5.77 28.25
N ASN A 187 -18.26 5.67 28.05
CA ASN A 187 -17.27 6.24 28.97
C ASN A 187 -16.12 7.04 28.35
N TYR A 188 -16.23 7.50 27.11
CA TYR A 188 -15.20 8.34 26.53
C TYR A 188 -15.40 9.83 26.87
N ASP A 189 -14.31 10.58 26.98
CA ASP A 189 -14.33 12.02 27.27
C ASP A 189 -14.41 12.81 25.94
N GLU A 190 -15.59 13.35 25.64
CA GLU A 190 -15.87 14.11 24.42
C GLU A 190 -14.94 15.33 24.27
N ASP A 191 -14.72 16.07 25.36
CA ASP A 191 -13.90 17.29 25.36
C ASP A 191 -12.43 16.95 25.12
N ALA A 192 -11.92 15.88 25.73
CA ALA A 192 -10.56 15.40 25.51
C ALA A 192 -10.36 14.95 24.06
N ILE A 193 -11.29 14.18 23.49
CA ILE A 193 -11.21 13.73 22.09
C ILE A 193 -11.25 14.93 21.14
N HIS A 194 -12.15 15.88 21.38
CA HIS A 194 -12.25 17.06 20.53
C HIS A 194 -10.97 17.90 20.58
N ALA A 195 -10.38 18.10 21.77
CA ALA A 195 -9.11 18.81 21.93
C ALA A 195 -7.95 18.12 21.18
N GLU A 196 -7.87 16.79 21.25
CA GLU A 196 -6.83 16.05 20.55
C GLU A 196 -7.04 16.01 19.03
N LEU A 197 -8.28 15.88 18.56
CA LEU A 197 -8.61 16.01 17.14
C LEU A 197 -8.23 17.39 16.60
N ALA A 198 -8.43 18.46 17.37
CA ALA A 198 -8.00 19.80 17.01
C ALA A 198 -6.46 19.90 16.94
N LYS A 199 -5.75 19.35 17.93
CA LYS A 199 -4.27 19.29 17.96
C LYS A 199 -3.70 18.57 16.73
N LEU A 200 -4.33 17.48 16.31
CA LEU A 200 -3.94 16.70 15.13
C LEU A 200 -4.48 17.27 13.80
N LYS A 201 -5.25 18.37 13.83
CA LYS A 201 -5.92 18.99 12.66
C LYS A 201 -6.81 17.99 11.93
N LEU A 202 -7.56 17.21 12.70
CA LEU A 202 -8.48 16.16 12.26
C LEU A 202 -9.95 16.51 12.51
N ASP A 203 -10.25 17.53 13.31
CA ASP A 203 -11.59 18.10 13.58
C ASP A 203 -12.52 18.10 12.34
N MET A 204 -12.09 18.76 11.27
CA MET A 204 -12.87 18.90 10.03
C MET A 204 -13.03 17.57 9.29
N TYR A 205 -12.09 16.65 9.46
CA TYR A 205 -12.15 15.33 8.85
C TYR A 205 -13.06 14.40 9.66
N ALA A 206 -12.96 14.41 10.98
CA ALA A 206 -13.80 13.65 11.90
C ALA A 206 -15.27 14.03 11.73
N ALA A 207 -15.60 15.32 11.69
CA ALA A 207 -16.96 15.79 11.42
C ALA A 207 -17.53 15.25 10.09
N ALA A 208 -16.69 15.13 9.06
CA ALA A 208 -17.11 14.57 7.77
C ALA A 208 -17.24 13.04 7.79
N VAL A 209 -16.47 12.34 8.62
CA VAL A 209 -16.64 10.89 8.88
C VAL A 209 -17.97 10.67 9.59
N PHE A 210 -18.27 11.44 10.62
CA PHE A 210 -19.51 11.32 11.38
C PHE A 210 -20.76 11.56 10.52
N ASP A 211 -20.75 12.57 9.62
CA ASP A 211 -21.83 12.78 8.65
C ASP A 211 -22.04 11.55 7.75
N ALA A 212 -20.96 10.93 7.27
CA ALA A 212 -21.05 9.71 6.47
C ALA A 212 -21.55 8.51 7.29
N MET A 213 -21.24 8.44 8.59
CA MET A 213 -21.72 7.41 9.50
C MET A 213 -23.21 7.55 9.80
N THR A 214 -23.71 8.77 10.03
CA THR A 214 -25.14 9.02 10.21
C THR A 214 -25.96 8.45 9.06
N GLU A 215 -25.50 8.64 7.82
CA GLU A 215 -26.19 8.10 6.63
C GLU A 215 -26.05 6.58 6.49
N LYS A 216 -24.93 6.00 6.90
CA LYS A 216 -24.63 4.57 6.68
C LYS A 216 -25.11 3.65 7.79
N THR A 217 -25.02 4.08 9.05
CA THR A 217 -25.33 3.26 10.24
C THR A 217 -26.50 3.80 11.04
N GLY A 218 -26.98 5.02 10.77
CA GLY A 218 -28.03 5.67 11.56
C GLY A 218 -27.54 6.26 12.89
N LEU A 219 -26.23 6.42 13.07
CA LEU A 219 -25.65 6.98 14.29
C LEU A 219 -26.16 8.42 14.52
N THR A 220 -26.74 8.67 15.68
CA THR A 220 -27.27 9.98 16.07
C THR A 220 -26.20 10.85 16.73
N GLU A 221 -26.37 12.18 16.66
CA GLU A 221 -25.37 13.15 17.15
C GLU A 221 -25.04 13.01 18.64
N GLY A 222 -25.94 12.43 19.46
CA GLY A 222 -25.73 12.23 20.90
C GLY A 222 -24.64 11.23 21.27
N PHE A 223 -24.03 10.55 20.30
CA PHE A 223 -22.90 9.63 20.49
C PHE A 223 -21.62 10.16 19.80
N MET A 224 -21.59 11.42 19.38
CA MET A 224 -20.45 11.98 18.63
C MET A 224 -19.70 13.03 19.45
N PRO A 225 -18.35 12.98 19.52
CA PRO A 225 -17.56 13.95 20.27
C PRO A 225 -17.56 15.36 19.68
N LEU A 226 -18.01 15.51 18.42
CA LEU A 226 -18.21 16.80 17.78
C LEU A 226 -19.30 16.70 16.71
N PRO A 227 -19.99 17.81 16.38
CA PRO A 227 -21.09 17.78 15.43
C PRO A 227 -20.66 17.33 14.03
N ALA A 228 -21.52 16.53 13.39
CA ALA A 228 -21.33 16.10 12.01
C ALA A 228 -21.35 17.31 11.05
N ARG A 229 -20.53 17.24 10.00
CA ARG A 229 -20.45 18.32 8.99
C ARG A 229 -20.67 17.79 7.59
N LYS A 230 -21.85 18.07 7.06
CA LYS A 230 -22.21 17.77 5.68
C LYS A 230 -21.35 18.54 4.68
N GLY A 231 -20.81 17.84 3.69
CA GLY A 231 -20.01 18.49 2.66
C GLY A 231 -19.50 17.56 1.56
N ARG A 232 -18.58 18.08 0.74
CA ARG A 232 -17.96 17.30 -0.33
C ARG A 232 -17.15 16.13 0.22
N LYS A 233 -16.49 16.31 1.37
CA LYS A 233 -15.64 15.31 1.99
C LYS A 233 -16.45 14.12 2.53
N SER A 234 -17.58 14.38 3.18
CA SER A 234 -18.45 13.32 3.71
C SER A 234 -19.06 12.47 2.61
N ARG A 235 -19.59 13.10 1.54
CA ARG A 235 -20.05 12.38 0.33
C ARG A 235 -18.96 11.54 -0.31
N GLN A 236 -17.71 12.03 -0.29
CA GLN A 236 -16.57 11.28 -0.82
C GLN A 236 -16.25 10.07 0.07
N ILE A 237 -16.26 10.24 1.40
CA ILE A 237 -16.07 9.14 2.36
C ILE A 237 -17.16 8.09 2.13
N LEU A 238 -18.43 8.50 2.10
CA LEU A 238 -19.58 7.62 1.89
C LEU A 238 -19.45 6.79 0.61
N LYS A 239 -19.03 7.41 -0.50
CA LYS A 239 -18.79 6.72 -1.77
C LYS A 239 -17.69 5.66 -1.69
N TYR A 240 -16.68 5.87 -0.84
CA TYR A 240 -15.55 4.96 -0.71
C TYR A 240 -15.78 3.85 0.32
N ILE A 241 -16.86 3.90 1.10
CA ILE A 241 -17.23 2.81 2.00
C ILE A 241 -17.73 1.63 1.16
N LYS A 242 -17.08 0.48 1.27
CA LYS A 242 -17.48 -0.80 0.64
C LYS A 242 -17.92 -1.79 1.70
#